data_AF-A0A4R4NFA4-F1
#
_entry.id   AF-A0A4R4NFA4-F1
#
_cell.length_a   1.000
_cell.length_b   1.000
_cell.length_c   1.000
_cell.angle_alpha   90.00
_cell.angle_beta   90.00
_cell.angle_gamma   90.00
#
_symmetry.space_group_name_H-M   'P 1'
#
loop_
_entity.id
_entity.type
_entity.pdbx_description
1 polymer ?
#
loop_
_entity_poly.entity_id
_entity_poly.type
_entity_poly.pdbx_seq_one_letter_code
_entity_poly.pdbx_strand_id
1 'polypeptide(L)' 'MDRRYFETPPMLRVFFPGAPCLGDSVTIAAGDGGWWYRSSTGELLAPCSDMELAVSRVMTALDRWISAAGSFGETDGS' A
#
# COMPACT_ATOMS: atom_id res chain seq x y z
N MET A 1 -7.47 11.76 -21.97
CA MET A 1 -6.81 10.69 -21.19
C MET A 1 -6.75 9.44 -22.05
N ASP A 2 -5.60 8.75 -22.07
CA ASP A 2 -5.34 7.57 -22.90
C ASP A 2 -6.07 6.33 -22.33
N ARG A 3 -6.72 5.54 -23.21
CA ARG A 3 -7.56 4.38 -22.81
C ARG A 3 -6.77 3.30 -22.07
N ARG A 4 -5.46 3.20 -22.28
CA ARG A 4 -4.60 2.18 -21.64
C ARG A 4 -4.59 2.30 -20.11
N TYR A 5 -4.73 3.51 -19.58
CA TYR A 5 -4.74 3.72 -18.13
C TYR A 5 -6.10 3.42 -17.47
N PHE A 6 -7.16 3.27 -18.27
CA PHE A 6 -8.45 2.77 -17.79
C PHE A 6 -8.48 1.25 -17.72
N GLU A 7 -7.86 0.58 -18.71
CA GLU A 7 -7.82 -0.89 -18.79
C GLU A 7 -6.76 -1.48 -17.85
N THR A 8 -5.66 -0.77 -17.62
CA THR A 8 -4.58 -1.21 -16.71
C THR A 8 -4.01 0.02 -15.99
N PRO A 9 -4.59 0.42 -14.84
CA PRO A 9 -4.08 1.56 -14.11
C PRO A 9 -2.64 1.29 -13.65
N PRO A 10 -1.77 2.31 -13.63
CA PRO A 10 -0.42 2.16 -13.12
C PRO A 10 -0.48 1.70 -11.66
N MET A 11 0.32 0.70 -11.33
CA MET A 11 0.35 0.07 -10.01
C MET A 11 1.73 0.22 -9.39
N LEU A 12 1.77 0.83 -8.21
CA LEU A 12 2.95 0.92 -7.36
C LEU A 12 2.98 -0.27 -6.41
N ARG A 13 4.09 -1.01 -6.36
CA ARG A 13 4.31 -2.05 -5.37
C ARG A 13 5.13 -1.50 -4.22
N VAL A 14 4.55 -1.50 -3.03
CA VAL A 14 5.21 -1.10 -1.78
C VAL A 14 5.62 -2.38 -1.07
N PHE A 15 6.88 -2.47 -0.65
CA PHE A 15 7.43 -3.63 0.04
C PHE A 15 8.02 -3.21 1.38
N PHE A 16 7.89 -4.06 2.39
CA PHE A 16 8.53 -3.85 3.68
C PHE A 16 9.93 -4.52 3.71
N PRO A 17 11.03 -3.77 3.90
CA PRO A 17 12.39 -4.34 3.80
C PRO A 17 12.66 -5.48 4.78
N GLY A 18 12.09 -5.42 6.00
CA GLY A 18 12.26 -6.47 7.01
C GLY A 18 11.44 -7.73 6.77
N ALA A 19 10.50 -7.70 5.83
CA ALA A 19 9.64 -8.82 5.47
C ALA A 19 9.25 -8.70 3.99
N PRO A 20 10.10 -9.17 3.04
CA PRO A 20 9.89 -8.96 1.60
C PRO A 20 8.60 -9.57 1.04
N CYS A 21 8.02 -10.54 1.76
CA CYS A 21 6.72 -11.13 1.45
C CYS A 21 5.53 -10.22 1.82
N LEU A 22 5.78 -9.15 2.59
CA LEU A 22 4.79 -8.22 3.08
C LEU A 22 4.90 -6.88 2.36
N GLY A 23 3.75 -6.34 1.99
CA GLY A 23 3.64 -5.10 1.24
C GLY A 23 2.21 -4.82 0.84
N ASP A 24 2.04 -3.79 0.02
CA ASP A 24 0.75 -3.44 -0.57
C ASP A 24 0.92 -3.05 -2.05
N SER A 25 -0.14 -3.22 -2.82
CA SER A 25 -0.21 -2.76 -4.21
C SER A 25 -1.12 -1.55 -4.28
N VAL A 26 -0.54 -0.39 -4.55
CA VAL A 26 -1.25 0.89 -4.60
C VAL A 26 -1.56 1.25 -6.05
N THR A 27 -2.81 1.57 -6.32
CA THR A 27 -3.30 2.05 -7.63
C THR A 27 -3.89 3.44 -7.48
N ILE A 28 -4.15 4.09 -8.61
CA ILE A 28 -4.91 5.34 -8.65
C ILE A 28 -6.37 5.02 -8.99
N ALA A 29 -7.29 5.58 -8.21
CA ALA A 29 -8.72 5.46 -8.44
C ALA A 29 -9.40 6.84 -8.37
N ALA A 30 -10.53 6.98 -9.06
CA ALA A 30 -11.39 8.13 -8.86
C ALA A 30 -12.04 8.03 -7.47
N GLY A 31 -11.98 9.11 -6.71
CA GLY A 31 -12.63 9.24 -5.40
C GLY A 31 -13.30 10.61 -5.28
N ASP A 32 -13.80 10.91 -4.08
CA ASP A 32 -14.48 12.18 -3.83
C ASP A 32 -13.52 13.36 -4.00
N GLY A 33 -13.85 14.32 -4.85
CA GLY A 33 -13.02 15.51 -5.08
C GLY A 33 -11.74 15.30 -5.91
N GLY A 34 -11.52 14.11 -6.52
CA GLY A 34 -10.40 13.94 -7.46
C GLY A 34 -9.82 12.52 -7.53
N TRP A 35 -8.53 12.44 -7.83
CA TRP A 35 -7.78 11.18 -7.89
C TRP A 35 -7.24 10.81 -6.51
N TRP A 36 -7.35 9.54 -6.15
CA TRP A 36 -6.97 9.00 -4.84
C TRP A 36 -6.03 7.81 -5.00
N TYR A 37 -5.13 7.66 -4.04
CA TYR A 37 -4.39 6.42 -3.83
C TYR A 37 -5.32 5.36 -3.24
N ARG A 38 -5.31 4.17 -3.82
CA ARG A 38 -6.13 3.03 -3.40
C ARG A 38 -5.25 1.82 -3.13
N SER A 39 -5.41 1.20 -1.97
CA SER A 39 -4.71 -0.03 -1.59
C SER A 39 -5.23 -1.25 -2.35
N SER A 40 -4.53 -2.38 -2.23
CA SER A 40 -5.00 -3.67 -2.77
C SER A 40 -6.27 -4.18 -2.09
N THR A 41 -6.51 -3.76 -0.85
CA THR A 41 -7.75 -4.05 -0.10
C THR A 41 -8.95 -3.28 -0.63
N GLY A 42 -8.70 -2.30 -1.50
CA GLY A 42 -9.71 -1.46 -2.12
C GLY A 42 -10.01 -0.18 -1.34
N GLU A 43 -9.37 0.02 -0.19
CA GLU A 43 -9.51 1.21 0.66
C GLU A 43 -8.90 2.46 -0.01
N LEU A 44 -9.58 3.59 0.13
CA LEU A 44 -9.06 4.89 -0.30
C LEU A 44 -8.12 5.45 0.77
N LEU A 45 -6.83 5.49 0.43
CA LEU A 45 -5.77 5.92 1.32
C LEU A 45 -5.77 7.44 1.47
N ALA A 46 -5.51 8.19 0.40
CA ALA A 46 -5.54 9.65 0.46
C ALA A 46 -5.74 10.26 -0.93
N PRO A 47 -6.14 11.54 -1.03
CA PRO A 47 -6.07 12.27 -2.29
C PRO A 47 -4.65 12.28 -2.84
N CYS A 48 -4.48 12.30 -4.16
CA CYS A 48 -3.16 12.33 -4.80
C CYS A 48 -2.32 13.57 -4.45
N SER A 49 -2.98 14.64 -3.97
CA SER A 49 -2.34 15.85 -3.46
C SER A 49 -1.69 15.68 -2.08
N ASP A 50 -1.97 14.58 -1.37
CA ASP A 50 -1.43 14.31 -0.03
C ASP A 50 -0.79 12.92 0.03
N MET A 51 0.45 12.85 -0.46
CA MET A 51 1.23 11.62 -0.50
C MET A 51 1.65 11.15 0.90
N GLU A 52 1.95 12.07 1.82
CA GLU A 52 2.40 11.72 3.16
C GLU A 52 1.30 11.02 3.95
N LEU A 53 0.05 11.48 3.82
CA LEU A 53 -1.10 10.80 4.41
C LEU A 53 -1.29 9.38 3.83
N ALA A 54 -1.09 9.21 2.51
CA ALA A 54 -1.16 7.90 1.89
C ALA A 54 -0.12 6.93 2.47
N VAL A 55 1.13 7.38 2.61
CA VAL A 55 2.22 6.59 3.19
C VAL A 55 1.89 6.19 4.63
N SER A 56 1.43 7.14 5.45
CA SER A 56 1.05 6.87 6.84
C SER A 56 -0.07 5.82 6.96
N ARG A 57 -1.08 5.89 6.09
CA ARG A 57 -2.19 4.92 6.08
C ARG A 57 -1.77 3.53 5.59
N VAL A 58 -0.90 3.44 4.58
CA VAL A 58 -0.32 2.16 4.15
C VAL A 58 0.46 1.52 5.31
N MET A 59 1.31 2.30 5.98
CA MET A 59 2.08 1.80 7.14
C MET A 59 1.16 1.33 8.26
N THR A 60 0.10 2.10 8.57
CA THR A 60 -0.88 1.73 9.59
C THR A 60 -1.63 0.44 9.24
N ALA A 61 -2.01 0.26 7.97
CA ALA A 61 -2.70 -0.94 7.52
C ALA A 61 -1.80 -2.20 7.60
N LEU A 62 -0.50 -2.02 7.38
CA LEU A 62 0.49 -3.11 7.41
C LEU A 62 1.06 -3.37 8.81
N ASP A 63 0.91 -2.44 9.77
CA ASP A 63 1.54 -2.48 11.10
C ASP A 63 1.34 -3.81 11.84
N ARG A 64 0.09 -4.31 11.87
CA ARG A 64 -0.23 -5.59 12.52
C ARG A 64 0.50 -6.79 11.89
N TRP A 65 0.72 -6.74 10.58
CA TRP A 65 1.38 -7.81 9.83
C TRP A 65 2.89 -7.71 9.93
N ILE A 66 3.42 -6.48 9.95
CA ILE A 66 4.84 -6.20 10.18
C ILE A 66 5.24 -6.73 11.56
N SER A 67 4.44 -6.44 12.60
CA SER A 67 4.67 -6.90 13.97
C SER A 67 4.65 -8.43 14.08
N ALA A 68 3.70 -9.09 13.40
CA ALA A 68 3.63 -10.55 13.35
C ALA A 68 4.82 -11.19 12.60
N ALA A 69 5.25 -10.58 11.48
CA ALA A 69 6.39 -11.05 10.71
C ALA A 69 7.72 -10.87 11.45
N GLY A 70 7.89 -9.76 12.19
CA GLY A 70 9.05 -9.52 13.05
C GLY A 70 9.15 -10.53 14.19
N SER A 71 8.01 -10.95 14.75
CA SER A 71 7.98 -11.99 15.80
C SER A 71 8.35 -13.38 15.27
N PHE A 72 8.16 -13.64 13.98
CA PHE A 72 8.52 -14.91 13.32
C PHE A 72 10.02 -15.05 13.04
N GLY A 73 10.80 -13.96 13.13
CA GLY A 73 12.26 -13.99 12.96
C GLY A 73 13.03 -14.39 14.23
N GLU A 74 12.37 -14.47 15.38
CA GLU A 74 13.01 -14.68 16.69
C GLU A 74 12.73 -16.07 17.28
N THR A 75 12.71 -17.11 16.41
CA THR A 75 12.55 -18.52 16.84
C THR A 75 13.55 -19.50 16.23
N ASP A 76 14.70 -19.04 15.72
CA ASP A 76 15.82 -19.93 15.38
C ASP A 76 17.17 -19.33 15.79
N GLY A 77 17.55 -19.62 17.03
CA GLY A 77 18.86 -19.32 17.60
C GLY A 77 19.05 -20.11 18.90
N SER A 78 19.32 -21.40 18.77
CA SER A 78 19.82 -22.26 19.88
C SER A 78 21.23 -21.87 20.31
#